data_AF-A0AAD6UUE6-F1
#
_entry.id   AF-A0AAD6UUE6-F1
#
_cell.length_a   1.000
_cell.length_b   1.000
_cell.length_c   1.000
_cell.angle_alpha   90.00
_cell.angle_beta   90.00
_cell.angle_gamma   90.00
#
_symmetry.space_group_name_H-M   'P 1'
#
loop_
_entity.id
_entity.type
_entity.pdbx_description
1 polymer ?
#
loop_
_entity_poly.entity_id
_entity_poly.type
_entity_poly.pdbx_seq_one_letter_code
_entity_poly.pdbx_strand_id
1 'polypeptide(L)'
;MFHPQNRAHLQITVQNLSQIMFWSVDQNRYYADELLRDSGASSKRSIKPSTSPDDVELLNEALHHLELAAADPLWRELQTQEDVPYLVYNLGRPIFEAWTRTAHPIDSGESDSAAVAGYMHRDRLRGLRDLVVSQPLISEDSLVDMGHNTAEEDIKQRARYEASLRR
;
A
#
# COMPACT_ATOMS: atom_id res chain seq x y z
N MET A 1 -23.82 16.64 10.79
CA MET A 1 -23.09 15.75 11.72
C MET A 1 -21.97 16.49 12.46
N PHE A 2 -21.58 17.68 11.97
CA PHE A 2 -20.41 18.45 12.41
C PHE A 2 -20.76 19.66 13.31
N HIS A 3 -21.85 19.58 14.08
CA HIS A 3 -22.11 20.56 15.15
C HIS A 3 -20.96 20.48 16.17
N PRO A 4 -20.53 21.58 16.82
CA PRO A 4 -19.44 21.54 17.82
C PRO A 4 -19.65 20.49 18.92
N GLN A 5 -20.92 20.19 19.23
CA GLN A 5 -21.34 19.15 20.17
C GLN A 5 -21.07 17.71 19.69
N ASN A 6 -20.90 17.49 18.39
CA ASN A 6 -20.65 16.17 17.77
C ASN A 6 -19.19 15.98 17.32
N ARG A 7 -18.26 16.86 17.73
CA ARG A 7 -16.82 16.75 17.41
C ARG A 7 -16.23 15.39 17.75
N ALA A 8 -16.65 14.78 18.85
CA ALA A 8 -16.18 13.46 19.26
C ALA A 8 -16.54 12.37 18.23
N HIS A 9 -17.80 12.35 17.76
CA HIS A 9 -18.24 11.39 16.74
C HIS A 9 -17.57 11.65 15.40
N LEU A 10 -17.34 12.93 15.09
CA LEU A 10 -16.64 13.31 13.88
C LEU A 10 -15.19 12.85 13.84
N GLN A 11 -14.49 13.07 14.95
CA GLN A 11 -13.10 12.71 15.09
C GLN A 11 -12.92 11.20 15.07
N ILE A 12 -13.89 10.46 15.63
CA ILE A 12 -13.98 8.99 15.48
C ILE A 12 -14.23 8.61 14.03
N THR A 13 -15.12 9.27 13.29
CA THR A 13 -15.35 8.96 11.87
C THR A 13 -14.11 9.25 11.02
N VAL A 14 -13.41 10.36 11.25
CA VAL A 14 -12.16 10.69 10.55
C VAL A 14 -11.06 9.73 10.95
N GLN A 15 -10.95 9.36 12.23
CA GLN A 15 -10.02 8.32 12.68
C GLN A 15 -10.34 6.98 12.03
N ASN A 16 -11.60 6.57 11.98
CA ASN A 16 -12.02 5.32 11.35
C ASN A 16 -11.79 5.35 9.85
N LEU A 17 -12.07 6.46 9.16
CA LEU A 17 -11.76 6.62 7.75
C LEU A 17 -10.25 6.57 7.50
N SER A 18 -9.46 7.25 8.33
CA SER A 18 -7.99 7.17 8.25
C SER A 18 -7.49 5.75 8.56
N GLN A 19 -8.07 5.06 9.54
CA GLN A 19 -7.74 3.67 9.85
C GLN A 19 -8.16 2.74 8.73
N ILE A 20 -9.29 2.97 8.05
CA ILE A 20 -9.70 2.21 6.85
C ILE A 20 -8.74 2.50 5.67
N MET A 21 -8.27 3.74 5.53
CA MET A 21 -7.35 4.15 4.47
C MET A 21 -5.91 3.70 4.73
N PHE A 22 -5.55 3.39 5.98
CA PHE A 22 -4.19 3.02 6.35
C PHE A 22 -4.04 1.57 6.83
N TRP A 23 -5.04 0.94 7.45
CA TRP A 23 -5.03 -0.43 7.99
C TRP A 23 -6.40 -1.12 7.92
N SER A 24 -6.64 -1.94 6.90
CA SER A 24 -7.65 -2.99 7.02
C SER A 24 -7.09 -4.17 7.81
N VAL A 25 -7.68 -4.45 8.97
CA VAL A 25 -7.37 -5.61 9.85
C VAL A 25 -8.22 -6.83 9.48
N ASP A 26 -8.97 -6.79 8.37
CA ASP A 26 -9.91 -7.84 7.98
C ASP A 26 -9.37 -8.75 6.86
N GLN A 27 -9.77 -10.03 6.90
CA GLN A 27 -9.32 -11.10 6.00
C GLN A 27 -9.80 -10.91 4.56
N ASN A 28 -10.84 -10.09 4.35
CA ASN A 28 -11.27 -9.61 3.04
C ASN A 28 -10.66 -8.23 2.77
N ARG A 29 -9.47 -8.24 2.15
CA ARG A 29 -8.64 -7.06 1.87
C ARG A 29 -9.45 -5.93 1.20
N TYR A 30 -9.26 -4.71 1.71
CA TYR A 30 -9.68 -3.38 1.26
C TYR A 30 -11.02 -3.20 0.54
N TYR A 31 -11.91 -2.48 1.22
CA TYR A 31 -13.20 -2.02 0.70
C TYR A 31 -13.11 -0.82 -0.25
N ALA A 32 -11.96 -0.41 -0.80
CA ALA A 32 -11.90 0.80 -1.64
C ALA A 32 -12.83 0.71 -2.85
N ASP A 33 -12.83 -0.43 -3.54
CA ASP A 33 -13.71 -0.71 -4.67
C ASP A 33 -15.19 -0.82 -4.23
N GLU A 34 -15.45 -1.37 -3.03
CA GLU A 34 -16.81 -1.50 -2.46
C GLU A 34 -17.37 -0.17 -1.95
N LEU A 35 -16.54 0.66 -1.31
CA LEU A 35 -16.85 2.02 -0.89
C LEU A 35 -17.10 2.90 -2.12
N LEU A 36 -16.32 2.76 -3.19
CA LEU A 36 -16.61 3.45 -4.46
C LEU A 36 -17.93 3.00 -5.06
N ARG A 37 -18.20 1.69 -5.09
CA ARG A 37 -19.48 1.16 -5.56
C ARG A 37 -20.67 1.65 -4.72
N ASP A 38 -20.52 1.69 -3.40
CA ASP A 38 -21.62 1.96 -2.47
C ASP A 38 -21.78 3.47 -2.18
N SER A 39 -20.74 4.27 -2.38
CA SER A 39 -20.75 5.74 -2.23
C SER A 39 -21.65 6.43 -3.24
N GLY A 40 -21.76 5.90 -4.47
CA GLY A 40 -22.68 6.42 -5.49
C GLY A 40 -24.16 6.30 -5.08
N ALA A 41 -24.51 5.27 -4.30
CA ALA A 41 -25.86 5.04 -3.77
C ALA A 41 -26.09 5.74 -2.41
N SER A 42 -25.04 5.84 -1.59
CA SER A 42 -25.10 6.39 -0.23
C SER A 42 -24.98 7.91 -0.18
N SER A 43 -24.21 8.54 -1.08
CA SER A 43 -24.09 10.00 -1.18
C SER A 43 -25.46 10.65 -1.45
N LYS A 44 -26.24 10.09 -2.39
CA LYS A 44 -27.59 10.56 -2.72
C LYS A 44 -28.62 10.38 -1.61
N ARG A 45 -28.45 9.37 -0.73
CA ARG A 45 -29.32 9.14 0.44
C ARG A 45 -28.92 9.97 1.66
N SER A 46 -27.65 10.34 1.77
CA SER A 46 -27.10 11.03 2.95
C SER A 46 -27.21 12.55 2.86
N ILE A 47 -27.33 13.10 1.65
CA ILE A 47 -27.65 14.52 1.42
C ILE A 47 -29.13 14.74 1.77
N LYS A 48 -29.39 14.99 3.06
CA LYS A 48 -30.68 15.50 3.52
C LYS A 48 -30.78 16.98 3.19
N PRO A 49 -32.00 17.55 3.07
CA PRO A 49 -32.19 18.99 2.88
C PRO A 49 -31.53 19.87 3.95
N SER A 50 -31.21 19.31 5.12
CA SER A 50 -30.56 20.00 6.25
C SER A 50 -29.03 19.85 6.29
N THR A 51 -28.39 19.36 5.22
CA THR A 51 -26.94 19.13 5.20
C THR A 51 -26.22 20.45 4.89
N SER A 52 -25.19 20.78 5.66
CA SER A 52 -24.39 22.00 5.43
C SER A 52 -23.66 21.91 4.08
N PRO A 53 -23.50 23.02 3.33
CA PRO A 53 -22.67 23.05 2.13
C PRO A 53 -21.24 22.52 2.39
N ASP A 54 -20.62 22.92 3.51
CA ASP A 54 -19.27 22.49 3.90
C ASP A 54 -19.19 20.96 4.12
N ASP A 55 -20.23 20.35 4.69
CA ASP A 55 -20.29 18.89 4.92
C ASP A 55 -20.38 18.15 3.57
N VAL A 56 -21.05 18.74 2.58
CA VAL A 56 -21.17 18.18 1.22
C VAL A 56 -19.85 18.31 0.46
N GLU A 57 -19.16 19.44 0.59
CA GLU A 57 -17.84 19.65 0.00
C GLU A 57 -16.82 18.65 0.53
N LEU A 58 -16.74 18.49 1.85
CA LEU A 58 -15.82 17.55 2.48
C LEU A 58 -16.11 16.08 2.10
N LEU A 59 -17.39 15.73 1.94
CA LEU A 59 -17.76 14.41 1.42
C LEU A 59 -17.27 14.21 -0.03
N ASN A 60 -17.43 15.22 -0.88
CA ASN A 60 -16.96 15.16 -2.26
C ASN A 60 -15.43 15.05 -2.34
N GLU A 61 -14.70 15.80 -1.50
CA GLU A 61 -13.24 15.69 -1.38
C GLU A 61 -12.81 14.28 -0.94
N ALA A 62 -13.49 13.73 0.07
CA ALA A 62 -13.20 12.37 0.53
C ALA A 62 -13.42 11.32 -0.57
N LEU A 63 -14.51 11.45 -1.35
CA LEU A 63 -14.77 10.57 -2.50
C LEU A 63 -13.74 10.75 -3.60
N HIS A 64 -13.33 11.99 -3.88
CA HIS A 64 -12.29 12.27 -4.86
C HIS A 64 -10.95 11.62 -4.47
N HIS A 65 -10.55 11.71 -3.20
CA HIS A 65 -9.35 11.05 -2.72
C HIS A 65 -9.45 9.52 -2.77
N LEU A 66 -10.63 8.97 -2.48
CA LEU A 66 -10.87 7.53 -2.61
C LEU A 66 -10.75 7.06 -4.06
N GLU A 67 -11.28 7.83 -5.01
CA GLU A 67 -11.15 7.55 -6.45
C GLU A 67 -9.68 7.57 -6.89
N LEU A 68 -8.92 8.58 -6.45
CA LEU A 68 -7.49 8.66 -6.74
C LEU A 68 -6.72 7.48 -6.16
N ALA A 69 -6.97 7.13 -4.90
CA ALA A 69 -6.32 6.00 -4.24
C ALA A 69 -6.66 4.66 -4.93
N ALA A 70 -7.92 4.43 -5.28
CA ALA A 70 -8.34 3.21 -5.96
C ALA A 70 -7.77 3.07 -7.38
N ALA A 71 -7.44 4.20 -8.03
CA ALA A 71 -6.83 4.24 -9.35
C ALA A 71 -5.29 4.15 -9.31
N ASP A 72 -4.65 4.36 -8.16
CA ASP A 72 -3.19 4.32 -7.99
C ASP A 72 -2.69 2.86 -7.82
N PRO A 73 -1.94 2.30 -8.80
CA PRO A 73 -1.45 0.94 -8.73
C PRO A 73 -0.49 0.69 -7.56
N LEU A 74 0.39 1.65 -7.26
CA LEU A 74 1.32 1.55 -6.14
C LEU A 74 0.54 1.51 -4.84
N TRP A 75 -0.42 2.42 -4.65
CA TRP A 75 -1.26 2.41 -3.46
C TRP A 75 -1.95 1.05 -3.28
N ARG A 76 -2.53 0.48 -4.35
CA ARG A 76 -3.15 -0.85 -4.31
C ARG A 76 -2.17 -1.95 -3.93
N GLU A 77 -0.93 -1.91 -4.44
CA GLU A 77 0.12 -2.87 -4.09
C GLU A 77 0.53 -2.74 -2.61
N LEU A 78 0.69 -1.51 -2.11
CA LEU A 78 0.97 -1.25 -0.69
C LEU A 78 -0.11 -1.83 0.21
N GLN A 79 -1.36 -1.80 -0.23
CA GLN A 79 -2.47 -2.39 0.49
C GLN A 79 -2.48 -3.94 0.51
N THR A 80 -1.60 -4.62 -0.25
CA THR A 80 -1.55 -6.08 -0.24
C THR A 80 -0.81 -6.67 0.95
N GLN A 81 0.00 -5.86 1.64
CA GLN A 81 0.82 -6.28 2.78
C GLN A 81 0.65 -5.32 3.96
N GLU A 82 0.83 -5.84 5.16
CA GLU A 82 0.77 -5.07 6.41
C GLU A 82 1.94 -4.08 6.60
N ASP A 83 3.06 -4.32 5.91
CA ASP A 83 4.31 -3.58 6.09
C ASP A 83 4.39 -2.36 5.17
N VAL A 84 4.81 -1.22 5.74
CA VAL A 84 5.08 0.01 4.98
C VAL A 84 6.49 -0.06 4.39
N PRO A 85 6.68 0.05 3.06
CA PRO A 85 7.99 0.02 2.45
C PRO A 85 8.74 1.34 2.60
N TYR A 86 10.05 1.26 2.44
CA TYR A 86 10.97 2.39 2.46
C TYR A 86 11.34 2.79 1.03
N LEU A 87 11.54 4.08 0.84
CA LEU A 87 12.11 4.59 -0.39
C LEU A 87 13.62 4.30 -0.42
N VAL A 88 14.07 3.63 -1.46
CA VAL A 88 15.48 3.29 -1.70
C VAL A 88 15.98 3.91 -2.98
N TYR A 89 17.30 4.14 -3.01
CA TYR A 89 18.01 4.78 -4.11
C TYR A 89 19.30 4.03 -4.40
N ASN A 90 19.86 4.25 -5.59
CA ASN A 90 21.19 3.75 -5.98
C ASN A 90 21.31 2.23 -5.95
N LEU A 91 20.21 1.50 -6.16
CA LEU A 91 20.23 0.05 -6.29
C LEU A 91 20.24 -0.32 -7.79
N GLY A 92 21.05 -1.31 -8.16
CA GLY A 92 21.04 -1.85 -9.51
C GLY A 92 19.66 -2.38 -9.86
N ARG A 93 19.15 -2.04 -11.06
CA ARG A 93 17.81 -2.47 -11.52
C ARG A 93 17.54 -3.97 -11.33
N PRO A 94 18.45 -4.90 -11.73
CA PRO A 94 18.19 -6.33 -11.56
C PRO A 94 18.01 -6.73 -10.10
N ILE A 95 18.84 -6.17 -9.20
CA ILE A 95 18.74 -6.41 -7.76
C ILE A 95 17.44 -5.82 -7.22
N PHE A 96 17.07 -4.60 -7.64
CA PHE A 96 15.83 -3.97 -7.20
C PHE A 96 14.61 -4.83 -7.57
N GLU A 97 14.51 -5.25 -8.84
CA GLU A 97 13.40 -6.04 -9.34
C GLU A 97 13.30 -7.42 -8.66
N ALA A 98 14.44 -8.06 -8.35
CA ALA A 98 14.46 -9.34 -7.66
C ALA A 98 14.10 -9.26 -6.17
N TRP A 99 14.34 -8.11 -5.53
CA TRP A 99 14.16 -7.94 -4.08
C TRP A 99 12.92 -7.13 -3.68
N THR A 100 12.30 -6.42 -4.61
CA THR A 100 11.06 -5.69 -4.35
C THR A 100 9.83 -6.58 -4.47
N ARG A 101 8.75 -6.16 -3.81
CA ARG A 101 7.40 -6.73 -3.99
C ARG A 101 6.47 -5.78 -4.76
N THR A 102 6.90 -4.55 -4.99
CA THR A 102 6.13 -3.54 -5.71
C THR A 102 6.65 -3.45 -7.14
N ALA A 103 5.78 -3.55 -8.14
CA ALA A 103 6.18 -3.65 -9.55
C ALA A 103 6.64 -2.30 -10.16
N HIS A 104 6.65 -1.24 -9.36
CA HIS A 104 6.81 0.14 -9.84
C HIS A 104 8.08 0.78 -9.28
N PRO A 105 9.23 0.66 -9.98
CA PRO A 105 10.31 1.59 -9.77
C PRO A 105 9.80 3.02 -10.02
N ILE A 106 10.25 3.96 -9.21
CA ILE A 106 10.00 5.37 -9.48
C ILE A 106 10.88 5.71 -10.66
N ASP A 107 10.29 5.85 -11.85
CA ASP A 107 10.99 6.32 -13.03
C ASP A 107 11.49 7.75 -12.77
N SER A 108 12.70 7.87 -12.24
CA SER A 108 13.52 9.05 -12.45
C SER A 108 13.83 9.04 -13.95
N GLY A 109 13.23 9.94 -14.72
CA GLY A 109 13.29 10.00 -16.20
C GLY A 109 14.67 10.20 -16.83
N GLU A 110 15.74 9.71 -16.20
CA GLU A 110 17.11 9.65 -16.70
C GLU A 110 17.40 8.23 -17.18
N SER A 111 17.19 8.05 -18.48
CA SER A 111 17.24 6.78 -19.23
C SER A 111 18.62 6.09 -19.30
N ASP A 112 19.58 6.39 -18.42
CA ASP A 112 20.94 5.84 -18.50
C ASP A 112 21.63 5.53 -17.16
N SER A 113 21.00 5.82 -16.00
CA SER A 113 21.54 5.38 -14.71
C SER A 113 21.01 3.99 -14.36
N ALA A 114 21.91 3.00 -14.25
CA ALA A 114 21.60 1.66 -13.75
C ALA A 114 21.03 1.65 -12.31
N ALA A 115 21.15 2.78 -11.61
CA ALA A 115 20.63 3.06 -10.29
C ALA A 115 19.15 3.44 -10.34
N VAL A 116 18.32 2.63 -9.69
CA VAL A 116 16.87 2.83 -9.59
C VAL A 116 16.49 3.43 -8.23
N ALA A 117 15.49 4.31 -8.25
CA ALA A 117 14.74 4.70 -7.06
C ALA A 117 13.45 3.89 -6.99
N GLY A 118 13.07 3.42 -5.80
CA GLY A 118 11.84 2.63 -5.67
C GLY A 118 11.51 2.27 -4.23
N TYR A 119 10.39 1.58 -4.04
CA TYR A 119 9.95 1.16 -2.73
C TYR A 119 10.38 -0.28 -2.45
N MET A 120 10.89 -0.53 -1.25
CA MET A 120 11.28 -1.87 -0.81
C MET A 120 10.90 -2.10 0.66
N HIS A 121 10.40 -3.30 0.96
CA HIS A 121 9.96 -3.65 2.30
C HIS A 121 11.14 -3.84 3.24
N ARG A 122 10.90 -3.57 4.54
CA ARG A 122 11.94 -3.58 5.58
C ARG A 122 12.71 -4.90 5.64
N ASP A 123 11.99 -6.00 5.57
CA ASP A 123 12.53 -7.35 5.67
C ASP A 123 13.42 -7.68 4.46
N ARG A 124 13.03 -7.25 3.25
CA ARG A 124 13.86 -7.34 2.04
C ARG A 124 15.15 -6.56 2.15
N LEU A 125 15.08 -5.34 2.64
CA LEU A 125 16.27 -4.51 2.89
C LEU A 125 17.20 -5.13 3.91
N ARG A 126 16.63 -5.70 4.97
CA ARG A 126 17.42 -6.40 5.99
C ARG A 126 18.09 -7.65 5.40
N GLY A 127 17.35 -8.46 4.65
CA GLY A 127 17.90 -9.67 4.00
C GLY A 127 19.03 -9.34 3.04
N LEU A 128 18.83 -8.33 2.19
CA LEU A 128 19.85 -7.86 1.25
C LEU A 128 21.09 -7.35 1.98
N ARG A 129 20.92 -6.53 3.03
CA ARG A 129 22.03 -6.03 3.85
C ARG A 129 22.79 -7.18 4.51
N ASP A 130 22.08 -8.12 5.13
CA ASP A 130 22.68 -9.22 5.87
C ASP A 130 23.47 -10.14 4.91
N LEU A 131 22.98 -10.37 3.68
CA LEU A 131 23.72 -11.06 2.64
C LEU A 131 25.02 -10.34 2.25
N VAL A 132 24.94 -9.06 1.89
CA VAL A 132 26.10 -8.26 1.48
C VAL A 132 27.14 -8.16 2.59
N VAL A 133 26.73 -8.00 3.84
CA VAL A 133 27.63 -7.96 5.00
C VAL A 133 28.30 -9.32 5.23
N SER A 134 27.56 -10.41 5.08
CA SER A 134 28.10 -11.76 5.27
C SER A 134 29.00 -12.23 4.13
N GLN A 135 28.76 -11.75 2.91
CA GLN A 135 29.49 -12.12 1.69
C GLN A 135 29.81 -10.89 0.84
N PRO A 136 30.84 -10.09 1.20
CA PRO A 136 31.14 -8.83 0.52
C PRO A 136 31.52 -8.95 -0.96
N LEU A 137 31.91 -10.16 -1.40
CA LEU A 137 32.29 -10.46 -2.78
C LEU A 137 31.22 -11.26 -3.54
N ILE A 138 29.98 -11.28 -3.04
CA ILE A 138 28.86 -11.90 -3.74
C ILE A 138 28.64 -11.22 -5.10
N SER A 139 28.41 -12.01 -6.14
CA SER A 139 28.12 -11.46 -7.47
C SER A 139 26.70 -10.90 -7.54
N GLU A 140 26.48 -9.97 -8.47
CA GLU A 140 25.14 -9.43 -8.74
C GLU A 140 24.15 -10.52 -9.13
N ASP A 141 24.54 -11.45 -10.02
CA ASP A 141 23.70 -12.59 -10.42
C ASP A 141 23.27 -13.43 -9.20
N SER A 142 24.19 -13.70 -8.27
CA SER A 142 23.85 -14.44 -7.06
C SER A 142 22.92 -13.66 -6.12
N LEU A 143 23.04 -12.33 -6.05
CA LEU A 143 22.08 -11.50 -5.30
C LEU A 143 20.69 -11.56 -5.93
N VAL A 144 20.60 -11.52 -7.26
CA VAL A 144 19.34 -11.63 -8.01
C VAL A 144 18.68 -12.99 -7.76
N ASP A 145 19.43 -14.07 -7.90
CA ASP A 145 18.93 -15.44 -7.65
C ASP A 145 18.40 -15.60 -6.23
N MET A 146 19.11 -15.07 -5.24
CA MET A 146 18.68 -15.09 -3.83
C MET A 146 17.42 -14.26 -3.60
N GLY A 147 17.26 -13.14 -4.30
CA GLY A 147 16.06 -12.31 -4.26
C GLY A 147 14.84 -13.08 -4.76
N HIS A 148 14.97 -13.73 -5.93
CA HIS A 148 13.93 -14.58 -6.51
C HIS A 148 13.57 -15.75 -5.60
N ASN A 149 14.55 -16.46 -5.05
CA ASN A 149 14.31 -17.55 -4.09
C ASN A 149 13.53 -17.07 -2.87
N THR A 150 13.91 -15.91 -2.31
CA THR A 150 13.19 -15.31 -1.18
C THR A 150 11.76 -14.91 -1.57
N ALA A 151 11.52 -14.43 -2.80
CA ALA A 151 10.18 -14.14 -3.32
C ALA A 151 9.30 -15.40 -3.42
N GLU A 152 9.86 -16.51 -3.90
CA GLU A 152 9.13 -17.78 -3.95
C GLU A 152 8.78 -18.33 -2.56
N GLU A 153 9.70 -18.21 -1.61
CA GLU A 153 9.49 -18.67 -0.24
C GLU A 153 8.35 -17.91 0.45
N ASP A 154 8.30 -16.60 0.27
CA ASP A 154 7.20 -15.76 0.77
C ASP A 154 5.84 -16.18 0.22
N ILE A 155 5.76 -16.43 -1.09
CA ILE A 155 4.51 -16.89 -1.73
C ILE A 155 4.06 -18.21 -1.10
N LYS A 156 4.99 -19.15 -0.91
CA LYS A 156 4.72 -20.44 -0.25
C LYS A 156 4.28 -20.25 1.20
N GLN A 157 4.92 -19.35 1.94
CA GLN A 157 4.60 -19.08 3.34
C GLN A 157 3.22 -18.41 3.49
N ARG A 158 2.90 -17.45 2.62
CA ARG A 158 1.59 -16.79 2.60
C ARG A 158 0.48 -17.78 2.27
N ALA A 159 0.69 -18.64 1.27
CA ALA A 159 -0.27 -19.69 0.92
C ALA A 159 -0.53 -20.66 2.10
N ARG A 160 0.51 -21.05 2.84
CA ARG A 160 0.37 -21.89 4.05
C ARG A 160 -0.42 -21.17 5.15
N TYR A 161 -0.14 -19.89 5.37
CA TYR A 161 -0.87 -19.08 6.35
C TYR A 161 -2.36 -18.96 5.99
N GLU A 162 -2.67 -18.63 4.73
CA GLU A 162 -4.05 -18.52 4.24
C GLU A 162 -4.80 -19.86 4.32
N ALA A 163 -4.12 -20.98 4.06
CA ALA A 163 -4.69 -22.31 4.24
C ALA A 163 -4.97 -22.65 5.72
N SER A 164 -4.17 -22.12 6.64
CA SER A 164 -4.36 -22.33 8.09
C SER A 164 -5.57 -21.56 8.64
N LEU A 165 -5.88 -20.38 8.08
CA LEU A 165 -7.04 -19.58 8.46
C LEU A 165 -8.38 -20.18 7.98
N ARG A 166 -8.35 -21.08 6.99
CA ARG A 166 -9.55 -21.74 6.43
C ARG A 166 -9.99 -22.99 7.21
N ARG A 167 -9.25 -23.40 8.24
CA ARG A 167 -9.57 -24.56 9.08
C ARG A 167 -10.20 -24.12 10.40
#